data_AF-A0A962YLX0-F1
#
_entry.id   AF-A0A962YLX0-F1
#
_cell.length_a   1.000
_cell.length_b   1.000
_cell.length_c   1.000
_cell.angle_alpha   90.00
_cell.angle_beta   90.00
_cell.angle_gamma   90.00
#
_symmetry.space_group_name_H-M   'P 1'
#
loop_
_entity.id
_entity.type
_entity.pdbx_description
1 polymer ?
#
loop_
_entity_poly.entity_id
_entity_poly.type
_entity_poly.pdbx_seq_one_letter_code
_entity_poly.pdbx_strand_id
1 'polypeptide(L)'
;MQYKSQAVAKPYFIAAIGLFVGQILFGLVLGLQYVMGDFMFPEIPFNVARMVHTNLLIVWLLFGFMGAAYYLVPEEAERELQSPGLALLMFWVFLVAGALTILGYLLVPYSGLAELTRNELLPTMGREFLEQPTITKLGIVVVALAFLFNIGMTILKGRKTVVSLVLLIGLVGLAVFFLFSFYNPDNLVKDKYYWWWVVHLWVEGVWELILGSILAFVLIKTTGVDREVIEKWLYVIIAMTLITGIIGTGHHFYWIGAPEYWQWWGSIFSALEPIPFFMMTVFAFNMVNRRRRNHPNKAAILWALGTAVMAFLGAGVWG
;
A
#
# COMPACT_ATOMS: atom_id res chain seq x y z
N MET A 1 -3.77 15.82 19.82
CA MET A 1 -3.32 16.35 18.51
C MET A 1 -2.49 17.58 18.81
N GLN A 2 -1.27 17.66 18.26
CA GLN A 2 -0.38 18.81 18.42
C GLN A 2 -0.64 19.88 17.37
N TYR A 3 -1.02 19.46 16.16
CA TYR A 3 -1.33 20.34 15.03
C TYR A 3 -2.81 20.19 14.64
N LYS A 4 -3.46 21.28 14.23
CA LYS A 4 -4.89 21.27 13.88
C LYS A 4 -5.14 20.43 12.63
N SER A 5 -4.22 20.44 11.67
CA SER A 5 -4.33 19.71 10.41
C SER A 5 -4.29 18.18 10.59
N GLN A 6 -3.83 17.66 11.73
CA GLN A 6 -3.87 16.22 12.02
C GLN A 6 -5.29 15.67 12.05
N ALA A 7 -6.30 16.51 12.32
CA ALA A 7 -7.70 16.11 12.31
C ALA A 7 -8.18 15.60 10.94
N VAL A 8 -7.51 15.99 9.85
CA VAL A 8 -7.77 15.50 8.49
C VAL A 8 -7.59 13.98 8.38
N ALA A 9 -6.75 13.36 9.21
CA ALA A 9 -6.55 11.92 9.20
C ALA A 9 -7.81 11.11 9.62
N LYS A 10 -8.70 11.72 10.41
CA LYS A 10 -9.88 11.05 10.96
C LYS A 10 -10.82 10.47 9.88
N PRO A 11 -11.31 11.25 8.89
CA PRO A 11 -12.15 10.70 7.82
C PRO A 11 -11.46 9.58 7.03
N TYR A 12 -10.15 9.68 6.79
CA TYR A 12 -9.39 8.63 6.11
C TYR A 12 -9.41 7.30 6.87
N PHE A 13 -9.17 7.32 8.20
CA PHE A 13 -9.24 6.09 9.00
C PHE A 13 -10.66 5.52 9.09
N ILE A 14 -11.69 6.38 9.18
CA ILE A 14 -13.09 5.93 9.19
C ILE A 14 -13.44 5.23 7.88
N ALA A 15 -13.07 5.82 6.74
CA ALA A 15 -13.28 5.21 5.44
C ALA A 15 -12.51 3.89 5.29
N ALA A 16 -11.25 3.85 5.72
CA ALA A 16 -10.44 2.62 5.71
C ALA A 16 -11.13 1.47 6.47
N ILE A 17 -11.65 1.73 7.67
CA ILE A 17 -12.38 0.70 8.45
C ILE A 17 -13.65 0.24 7.72
N GLY A 18 -14.43 1.17 7.16
CA GLY A 18 -15.66 0.82 6.42
C GLY A 18 -15.37 -0.04 5.18
N LEU A 19 -14.34 0.33 4.41
CA LEU A 19 -13.90 -0.41 3.23
C LEU A 19 -13.30 -1.77 3.61
N PHE A 20 -12.59 -1.86 4.74
CA PHE A 20 -12.06 -3.12 5.27
C PHE A 20 -13.19 -4.10 5.65
N VAL A 21 -14.26 -3.62 6.28
CA VAL A 21 -15.45 -4.46 6.54
C VAL A 21 -16.04 -4.98 5.23
N GLY A 22 -16.17 -4.13 4.21
CA GLY A 22 -16.60 -4.55 2.88
C GLY A 22 -15.69 -5.63 2.29
N GLN A 23 -14.37 -5.47 2.41
CA GLN A 23 -13.39 -6.45 1.91
C GLN A 23 -13.57 -7.81 2.58
N ILE A 24 -13.76 -7.85 3.91
CA ILE A 24 -14.03 -9.08 4.66
C ILE A 24 -15.32 -9.74 4.17
N LEU A 25 -16.40 -8.97 3.99
CA LEU A 25 -17.70 -9.52 3.54
C LEU A 25 -17.55 -10.22 2.19
N PHE A 26 -16.91 -9.58 1.20
CA PHE A 26 -16.64 -10.22 -0.09
C PHE A 26 -15.68 -11.40 0.02
N GLY A 27 -14.73 -11.38 0.96
CA GLY A 27 -13.87 -12.52 1.26
C GLY A 27 -14.65 -13.74 1.79
N LEU A 28 -15.63 -13.51 2.67
CA LEU A 28 -16.52 -14.55 3.17
C LEU A 28 -17.43 -15.10 2.07
N VAL A 29 -17.93 -14.25 1.16
CA VAL A 29 -18.68 -14.69 -0.02
C VAL A 29 -17.84 -15.61 -0.89
N LEU A 30 -16.59 -15.22 -1.21
CA LEU A 30 -15.67 -16.05 -1.99
C LEU A 30 -15.38 -17.39 -1.30
N GLY A 31 -15.11 -17.36 0.01
CA GLY A 31 -14.89 -18.58 0.80
C GLY A 31 -16.09 -19.52 0.75
N LEU A 32 -17.32 -18.98 0.81
CA LEU A 32 -18.53 -19.78 0.71
C LEU A 32 -18.75 -20.32 -0.71
N GLN A 33 -18.40 -19.55 -1.76
CA GLN A 33 -18.48 -20.03 -3.15
C GLN A 33 -17.56 -21.23 -3.43
N TYR A 34 -16.46 -21.40 -2.70
CA TYR A 34 -15.64 -22.62 -2.77
C TYR A 34 -16.34 -23.86 -2.19
N VAL A 35 -17.26 -23.69 -1.24
CA VAL A 35 -18.02 -24.78 -0.59
C VAL A 35 -19.36 -25.00 -1.30
N MET A 36 -19.98 -23.93 -1.77
CA MET A 36 -21.29 -23.88 -2.43
C MET A 36 -21.16 -23.08 -3.72
N GLY A 37 -20.79 -23.77 -4.82
CA GLY A 37 -20.43 -23.14 -6.10
C GLY A 37 -21.45 -22.15 -6.67
N ASP A 38 -22.75 -22.42 -6.52
CA ASP A 38 -23.82 -21.58 -7.08
C ASP A 38 -24.30 -20.48 -6.13
N PHE A 39 -23.67 -20.31 -4.97
CA PHE A 39 -24.06 -19.28 -4.00
C PHE A 39 -23.93 -17.87 -4.61
N MET A 40 -25.04 -17.13 -4.63
CA MET A 40 -25.19 -15.78 -5.23
C MET A 40 -25.01 -15.71 -6.76
N PHE A 41 -24.96 -16.84 -7.47
CA PHE A 41 -24.98 -16.84 -8.93
C PHE A 41 -26.44 -16.73 -9.44
N PRO A 42 -26.73 -15.93 -10.49
CA PRO A 42 -25.80 -15.15 -11.33
C PRO A 42 -25.52 -13.72 -10.87
N GLU A 43 -26.13 -13.24 -9.78
CA GLU A 43 -26.09 -11.83 -9.38
C GLU A 43 -24.69 -11.34 -8.97
N ILE A 44 -23.92 -12.16 -8.24
CA ILE A 44 -22.54 -11.88 -7.84
C ILE A 44 -21.69 -13.13 -8.15
N PRO A 45 -21.23 -13.30 -9.40
CA PRO A 45 -20.38 -14.42 -9.77
C PRO A 45 -18.98 -14.28 -9.15
N PHE A 46 -18.27 -15.40 -9.01
CA PHE A 46 -16.97 -15.47 -8.34
C PHE A 46 -15.95 -14.45 -8.85
N ASN A 47 -15.85 -14.26 -10.17
CA ASN A 47 -14.92 -13.30 -10.78
C ASN A 47 -15.21 -11.85 -10.37
N VAL A 48 -16.49 -11.48 -10.21
CA VAL A 48 -16.90 -10.14 -9.74
C VAL A 48 -16.63 -10.00 -8.25
N ALA A 49 -17.02 -11.00 -7.44
CA ALA A 49 -16.73 -11.00 -6.00
C ALA A 49 -15.22 -10.87 -5.72
N ARG A 50 -14.40 -11.58 -6.49
CA ARG A 50 -12.93 -11.54 -6.39
C ARG A 50 -12.40 -10.16 -6.74
N MET A 51 -12.85 -9.58 -7.84
CA MET A 51 -12.44 -8.24 -8.28
C MET A 51 -12.76 -7.18 -7.22
N VAL A 52 -13.95 -7.24 -6.63
CA VAL A 52 -14.33 -6.32 -5.54
C VAL A 52 -13.45 -6.55 -4.31
N HIS A 53 -13.23 -7.81 -3.90
CA HIS A 53 -12.42 -8.15 -2.74
C HIS A 53 -10.96 -7.66 -2.85
N THR A 54 -10.29 -7.93 -3.97
CA THR A 54 -8.88 -7.56 -4.18
C THR A 54 -8.70 -6.05 -4.37
N ASN A 55 -9.64 -5.38 -5.05
CA ASN A 55 -9.58 -3.92 -5.19
C ASN A 55 -9.86 -3.23 -3.85
N LEU A 56 -10.82 -3.72 -3.06
CA LEU A 56 -11.07 -3.19 -1.72
C LEU A 56 -9.84 -3.34 -0.82
N LEU A 57 -9.13 -4.48 -0.88
CA LEU A 57 -7.89 -4.72 -0.14
C LEU A 57 -6.89 -3.58 -0.35
N ILE A 58 -6.67 -3.19 -1.60
CA ILE A 58 -5.74 -2.10 -1.95
C ILE A 58 -6.26 -0.76 -1.45
N VAL A 59 -7.52 -0.45 -1.74
CA VAL A 59 -8.07 0.90 -1.51
C VAL A 59 -8.14 1.21 -0.01
N TRP A 60 -8.59 0.28 0.84
CA TRP A 60 -8.67 0.55 2.28
C TRP A 60 -7.29 0.76 2.90
N LEU A 61 -6.26 0.03 2.44
CA LEU A 61 -4.87 0.21 2.87
C LEU A 61 -4.34 1.59 2.47
N LEU A 62 -4.62 2.04 1.23
CA LEU A 62 -4.24 3.38 0.78
C LEU A 62 -4.89 4.47 1.64
N PHE A 63 -6.18 4.35 1.98
CA PHE A 63 -6.81 5.27 2.94
C PHE A 63 -6.11 5.27 4.30
N GLY A 64 -5.74 4.09 4.80
CA GLY A 64 -4.96 3.93 6.02
C GLY A 64 -3.60 4.65 5.97
N PHE A 65 -2.82 4.44 4.92
CA PHE A 65 -1.52 5.08 4.72
C PHE A 65 -1.63 6.59 4.57
N MET A 66 -2.59 7.07 3.78
CA MET A 66 -2.84 8.51 3.63
C MET A 66 -3.22 9.14 4.95
N GLY A 67 -4.14 8.52 5.71
CA GLY A 67 -4.51 8.96 7.05
C GLY A 67 -3.31 9.02 8.01
N ALA A 68 -2.50 7.96 8.03
CA ALA A 68 -1.30 7.90 8.85
C ALA A 68 -0.29 9.00 8.49
N ALA A 69 -0.02 9.22 7.20
CA ALA A 69 0.87 10.27 6.72
C ALA A 69 0.35 11.66 7.12
N TYR A 70 -0.93 11.96 6.90
CA TYR A 70 -1.53 13.24 7.31
C TYR A 70 -1.51 13.47 8.82
N TYR A 71 -1.50 12.41 9.62
CA TYR A 71 -1.36 12.50 11.06
C TYR A 71 0.09 12.74 11.50
N LEU A 72 1.05 11.96 10.98
CA LEU A 72 2.44 11.97 11.47
C LEU A 72 3.27 13.11 10.88
N VAL A 73 3.06 13.47 9.61
CA VAL A 73 3.92 14.41 8.88
C VAL A 73 3.91 15.82 9.50
N PRO A 74 2.78 16.39 9.97
CA PRO A 74 2.81 17.68 10.63
C PRO A 74 3.75 17.74 11.83
N GLU A 75 3.80 16.64 12.58
CA GLU A 75 4.67 16.52 13.75
C GLU A 75 6.13 16.35 13.35
N GLU A 76 6.41 15.49 12.36
CA GLU A 76 7.76 15.26 11.85
C GLU A 76 8.37 16.50 11.18
N ALA A 77 7.54 17.29 10.49
CA ALA A 77 7.93 18.52 9.82
C ALA A 77 7.85 19.77 10.71
N GLU A 78 7.34 19.62 11.94
CA GLU A 78 7.09 20.69 12.92
C GLU A 78 6.20 21.83 12.39
N ARG A 79 5.24 21.50 11.52
CA ARG A 79 4.34 22.49 10.91
C ARG A 79 2.99 21.90 10.49
N GLU A 80 2.01 22.77 10.31
CA GLU A 80 0.73 22.38 9.69
C GLU A 80 0.92 21.90 8.24
N LEU A 81 0.01 21.01 7.79
CA LEU A 81 -0.04 20.53 6.42
C LEU A 81 -0.09 21.70 5.42
N GLN A 82 0.55 21.52 4.27
CA GLN A 82 0.56 22.50 3.18
C GLN A 82 -0.85 22.89 2.74
N SER A 83 -1.78 21.93 2.66
CA SER A 83 -3.19 22.21 2.36
C SER A 83 -4.15 21.16 2.96
N PRO A 84 -4.75 21.42 4.13
CA PRO A 84 -5.80 20.57 4.70
C PRO A 84 -7.04 20.45 3.78
N GLY A 85 -7.38 21.52 3.07
CA GLY A 85 -8.51 21.55 2.14
C GLY A 85 -8.31 20.63 0.93
N LEU A 86 -7.10 20.61 0.36
CA LEU A 86 -6.75 19.69 -0.73
C LEU A 86 -6.85 18.22 -0.28
N ALA A 87 -6.39 17.91 0.93
CA ALA A 87 -6.53 16.57 1.48
C ALA A 87 -8.00 16.15 1.59
N LEU A 88 -8.87 16.98 2.16
CA LEU A 88 -10.30 16.65 2.26
C LEU A 88 -11.02 16.58 0.90
N LEU A 89 -10.64 17.42 -0.06
CA LEU A 89 -11.16 17.33 -1.43
C LEU A 89 -10.77 16.00 -2.07
N MET A 90 -9.48 15.64 -2.03
CA MET A 90 -8.98 14.40 -2.60
C MET A 90 -9.52 13.16 -1.87
N PHE A 91 -9.78 13.25 -0.56
CA PHE A 91 -10.50 12.21 0.20
C PHE A 91 -11.84 11.87 -0.46
N TRP A 92 -12.69 12.88 -0.70
CA TRP A 92 -14.01 12.66 -1.28
C TRP A 92 -13.94 12.20 -2.73
N VAL A 93 -13.05 12.80 -3.52
CA VAL A 93 -12.82 12.37 -4.91
C VAL A 93 -12.42 10.91 -4.96
N PHE A 94 -11.48 10.48 -4.13
CA PHE A 94 -11.01 9.10 -4.11
C PHE A 94 -12.08 8.12 -3.61
N LEU A 95 -12.79 8.48 -2.54
CA LEU A 95 -13.84 7.63 -1.97
C LEU A 95 -14.99 7.43 -2.94
N VAL A 96 -15.48 8.50 -3.56
CA VAL A 96 -16.58 8.45 -4.52
C VAL A 96 -16.15 7.70 -5.78
N ALA A 97 -14.96 7.96 -6.32
CA ALA A 97 -14.45 7.24 -7.49
C ALA A 97 -14.28 5.73 -7.21
N GLY A 98 -13.78 5.36 -6.04
CA GLY A 98 -13.66 3.97 -5.61
C GLY A 98 -15.03 3.29 -5.48
N ALA A 99 -15.99 3.95 -4.82
CA ALA A 99 -17.35 3.45 -4.69
C ALA A 99 -18.03 3.27 -6.06
N LEU A 100 -17.92 4.25 -6.96
CA LEU A 100 -18.46 4.15 -8.33
C LEU A 100 -17.81 3.00 -9.12
N THR A 101 -16.52 2.76 -8.94
CA THR A 101 -15.82 1.65 -9.60
C THR A 101 -16.34 0.29 -9.11
N ILE A 102 -16.50 0.13 -7.79
CA ILE A 102 -17.07 -1.09 -7.20
C ILE A 102 -18.52 -1.31 -7.64
N LEU A 103 -19.34 -0.26 -7.63
CA LEU A 103 -20.70 -0.32 -8.14
C LEU A 103 -20.72 -0.66 -9.64
N GLY A 104 -19.77 -0.14 -10.42
CA GLY A 104 -19.58 -0.53 -11.81
C GLY A 104 -19.35 -2.03 -11.98
N TYR A 105 -18.53 -2.65 -11.13
CA TYR A 105 -18.33 -4.10 -11.17
C TYR A 105 -19.58 -4.91 -10.83
N LEU A 106 -20.42 -4.39 -9.93
CA LEU A 106 -21.60 -5.09 -9.41
C LEU A 106 -22.86 -4.89 -10.26
N LEU A 107 -22.99 -3.75 -10.92
CA LEU A 107 -24.25 -3.33 -11.55
C LEU A 107 -24.27 -3.51 -13.07
N VAL A 108 -23.10 -3.62 -13.71
CA VAL A 108 -23.02 -3.83 -15.16
C VAL A 108 -22.03 -4.94 -15.50
N PRO A 109 -22.26 -5.69 -16.59
CA PRO A 109 -21.27 -6.65 -17.08
C PRO A 109 -19.93 -5.95 -17.34
N TYR A 110 -18.81 -6.65 -17.09
CA TYR A 110 -17.47 -6.07 -17.20
C TYR A 110 -17.16 -5.55 -18.63
N SER A 111 -17.68 -6.21 -19.66
CA SER A 111 -17.63 -5.73 -21.05
C SER A 111 -18.41 -4.43 -21.26
N GLY A 112 -19.59 -4.30 -20.66
CA GLY A 112 -20.38 -3.07 -20.66
C GLY A 112 -19.69 -1.93 -19.91
N LEU A 113 -19.00 -2.23 -18.80
CA LEU A 113 -18.17 -1.24 -18.11
C LEU A 113 -17.00 -0.77 -18.98
N ALA A 114 -16.36 -1.68 -19.71
CA ALA A 114 -15.28 -1.35 -20.64
C ALA A 114 -15.76 -0.44 -21.79
N GLU A 115 -16.93 -0.71 -22.36
CA GLU A 115 -17.55 0.13 -23.39
C GLU A 115 -17.95 1.51 -22.84
N LEU A 116 -18.62 1.56 -21.69
CA LEU A 116 -19.06 2.80 -21.04
C LEU A 116 -17.88 3.73 -20.73
N THR A 117 -16.74 3.15 -20.36
CA THR A 117 -15.54 3.89 -19.96
C THR A 117 -14.52 4.07 -21.09
N ARG A 118 -14.90 3.72 -22.33
CA ARG A 118 -14.09 3.89 -23.53
C ARG A 118 -12.73 3.19 -23.47
N ASN A 119 -12.69 1.96 -22.94
CA ASN A 119 -11.45 1.21 -22.76
C ASN A 119 -10.74 0.91 -24.11
N GLU A 120 -11.44 0.96 -25.24
CA GLU A 120 -10.86 0.86 -26.58
C GLU A 120 -9.84 1.97 -26.91
N LEU A 121 -9.96 3.15 -26.29
CA LEU A 121 -9.06 4.28 -26.54
C LEU A 121 -7.68 4.10 -25.89
N LEU A 122 -7.66 3.51 -24.69
CA LEU A 122 -6.45 3.19 -23.95
C LEU A 122 -6.74 1.95 -23.08
N PRO A 123 -6.51 0.73 -23.63
CA PRO A 123 -6.93 -0.50 -22.99
C PRO A 123 -5.98 -0.85 -21.84
N THR A 124 -6.47 -0.72 -20.60
CA THR A 124 -5.67 -1.06 -19.40
C THR A 124 -6.36 -2.05 -18.47
N MET A 125 -7.64 -2.32 -18.69
CA MET A 125 -8.49 -3.22 -17.90
C MET A 125 -8.15 -4.70 -18.11
N GLY A 126 -8.75 -5.58 -17.31
CA GLY A 126 -8.67 -7.04 -17.47
C GLY A 126 -7.43 -7.69 -16.88
N ARG A 127 -6.66 -6.96 -16.07
CA ARG A 127 -5.46 -7.47 -15.38
C ARG A 127 -5.73 -7.48 -13.89
N GLU A 128 -5.36 -8.58 -13.23
CA GLU A 128 -5.54 -8.73 -11.78
C GLU A 128 -4.90 -7.56 -11.01
N PHE A 129 -5.56 -7.08 -9.95
CA PHE A 129 -5.20 -5.87 -9.17
C PHE A 129 -5.27 -4.55 -9.96
N LEU A 130 -5.54 -4.59 -11.27
CA LEU A 130 -5.62 -3.47 -12.20
C LEU A 130 -6.90 -3.51 -13.03
N GLU A 131 -7.99 -4.07 -12.48
CA GLU A 131 -9.25 -4.30 -13.17
C GLU A 131 -10.06 -3.01 -13.40
N GLN A 132 -9.73 -1.93 -12.70
CA GLN A 132 -10.44 -0.67 -12.76
C GLN A 132 -10.32 0.00 -14.13
N PRO A 133 -11.37 0.73 -14.57
CA PRO A 133 -11.33 1.50 -15.80
C PRO A 133 -10.14 2.46 -15.90
N THR A 134 -9.68 2.72 -17.11
CA THR A 134 -8.56 3.64 -17.36
C THR A 134 -8.82 5.03 -16.77
N ILE A 135 -10.05 5.53 -16.84
CA ILE A 135 -10.44 6.80 -16.21
C ILE A 135 -10.30 6.78 -14.68
N THR A 136 -10.62 5.65 -14.04
CA THR A 136 -10.40 5.47 -12.60
C THR A 136 -8.91 5.48 -12.28
N LYS A 137 -8.06 4.82 -13.09
CA LYS A 137 -6.59 4.85 -12.90
C LYS A 137 -6.03 6.25 -13.02
N LEU A 138 -6.50 7.05 -13.98
CA LEU A 138 -6.12 8.46 -14.10
C LEU A 138 -6.52 9.25 -12.84
N GLY A 139 -7.72 9.01 -12.31
CA GLY A 139 -8.16 9.59 -11.04
C GLY A 139 -7.24 9.21 -9.88
N ILE A 140 -6.81 7.95 -9.79
CA ILE A 140 -5.85 7.48 -8.79
C ILE A 140 -4.52 8.24 -8.90
N VAL A 141 -4.00 8.44 -10.13
CA VAL A 141 -2.77 9.23 -10.34
C VAL A 141 -2.94 10.66 -9.84
N VAL A 142 -4.07 11.32 -10.15
CA VAL A 142 -4.34 12.69 -9.69
C VAL A 142 -4.37 12.76 -8.17
N VAL A 143 -5.06 11.83 -7.50
CA VAL A 143 -5.12 11.75 -6.04
C VAL A 143 -3.74 11.51 -5.45
N ALA A 144 -2.97 10.57 -6.00
CA ALA A 144 -1.63 10.24 -5.53
C ALA A 144 -0.66 11.42 -5.67
N LEU A 145 -0.71 12.14 -6.80
CA LEU A 145 0.13 13.32 -7.03
C LEU A 145 -0.26 14.50 -6.14
N ALA A 146 -1.56 14.74 -5.93
CA ALA A 146 -2.03 15.77 -5.00
C ALA A 146 -1.64 15.45 -3.55
N PHE A 147 -1.70 14.17 -3.17
CA PHE A 147 -1.24 13.69 -1.87
C PHE A 147 0.27 13.86 -1.70
N LEU A 148 1.06 13.41 -2.67
CA LEU A 148 2.51 13.56 -2.71
C LEU A 148 2.92 15.03 -2.65
N PHE A 149 2.25 15.91 -3.39
CA PHE A 149 2.49 17.35 -3.32
C PHE A 149 2.22 17.88 -1.91
N ASN A 150 1.07 17.54 -1.32
CA ASN A 150 0.69 18.05 0.00
C ASN A 150 1.67 17.61 1.10
N ILE A 151 1.99 16.32 1.16
CA ILE A 151 2.96 15.77 2.11
C ILE A 151 4.37 16.28 1.81
N GLY A 152 4.80 16.19 0.55
CA GLY A 152 6.13 16.59 0.10
C GLY A 152 6.41 18.06 0.41
N MET A 153 5.50 18.98 0.07
CA MET A 153 5.69 20.40 0.39
C MET A 153 5.66 20.68 1.90
N THR A 154 4.91 19.89 2.68
CA THR A 154 4.93 20.00 4.14
C THR A 154 6.32 19.62 4.69
N ILE A 155 6.90 18.52 4.21
CA ILE A 155 8.25 18.08 4.63
C ILE A 155 9.34 19.03 4.12
N LEU A 156 9.28 19.43 2.84
CA LEU A 156 10.30 20.27 2.21
C LEU A 156 10.37 21.67 2.84
N LYS A 157 9.24 22.24 3.24
CA LYS A 157 9.15 23.54 3.93
C LYS A 157 9.20 23.44 5.46
N GLY A 158 9.48 22.26 6.01
CA GLY A 158 9.57 22.01 7.44
C GLY A 158 10.87 21.31 7.82
N ARG A 159 10.89 20.77 9.03
CA ARG A 159 11.96 19.90 9.52
C ARG A 159 11.98 18.62 8.69
N LYS A 160 13.20 18.14 8.39
CA LYS A 160 13.43 16.89 7.68
C LYS A 160 14.04 15.89 8.65
N THR A 161 13.36 14.78 8.83
CA THR A 161 13.81 13.64 9.64
C THR A 161 14.01 12.43 8.73
N VAL A 162 14.70 11.40 9.24
CA VAL A 162 14.88 10.16 8.48
C VAL A 162 13.53 9.52 8.16
N VAL A 163 12.65 9.46 9.16
CA VAL A 163 11.27 8.96 9.01
C VAL A 163 10.52 9.70 7.89
N SER A 164 10.55 11.03 7.90
CA SER A 164 9.86 11.83 6.87
C SER A 164 10.45 11.66 5.48
N LEU A 165 11.78 11.51 5.37
CA LEU A 165 12.46 11.36 4.08
C LEU A 165 12.25 9.96 3.49
N VAL A 166 12.32 8.90 4.31
CA VAL A 166 11.99 7.54 3.87
C VAL A 166 10.54 7.46 3.44
N LEU A 167 9.62 8.06 4.20
CA LEU A 167 8.22 8.16 3.80
C LEU A 167 8.09 8.86 2.45
N LEU A 168 8.75 10.00 2.25
CA LEU A 168 8.69 10.74 0.99
C LEU A 168 9.22 9.94 -0.20
N ILE A 169 10.32 9.18 -0.03
CA ILE A 169 10.84 8.27 -1.05
C ILE A 169 9.79 7.21 -1.39
N GLY A 170 9.17 6.60 -0.37
CA GLY A 170 8.05 5.67 -0.57
C GLY A 170 6.89 6.31 -1.33
N LEU A 171 6.47 7.53 -0.98
CA LEU A 171 5.38 8.22 -1.68
C LEU A 171 5.73 8.58 -3.14
N VAL A 172 7.00 8.91 -3.44
CA VAL A 172 7.46 9.09 -4.82
C VAL A 172 7.41 7.77 -5.57
N GLY A 173 7.91 6.69 -4.98
CA GLY A 173 7.79 5.33 -5.54
C GLY A 173 6.35 4.95 -5.81
N LEU A 174 5.43 5.31 -4.90
CA LEU A 174 3.99 5.05 -5.04
C LEU A 174 3.43 5.76 -6.27
N ALA A 175 3.82 7.02 -6.50
CA ALA A 175 3.39 7.73 -7.70
C ALA A 175 4.00 7.16 -8.99
N VAL A 176 5.29 6.83 -8.98
CA VAL A 176 6.04 6.40 -10.16
C VAL A 176 5.66 4.99 -10.60
N PHE A 177 5.73 4.01 -9.70
CA PHE A 177 5.52 2.61 -10.08
C PHE A 177 4.05 2.32 -10.46
N PHE A 178 3.09 3.09 -9.96
CA PHE A 178 1.70 2.97 -10.41
C PHE A 178 1.52 3.33 -11.90
N LEU A 179 2.41 4.13 -12.51
CA LEU A 179 2.30 4.49 -13.92
C LEU A 179 2.46 3.28 -14.86
N PHE A 180 3.11 2.21 -14.40
CA PHE A 180 3.18 0.94 -15.16
C PHE A 180 1.80 0.28 -15.31
N SER A 181 0.81 0.68 -14.53
CA SER A 181 -0.59 0.24 -14.71
C SER A 181 -1.24 0.69 -16.01
N PHE A 182 -0.63 1.64 -16.74
CA PHE A 182 -1.06 2.06 -18.07
C PHE A 182 -0.31 1.33 -19.19
N TYR A 183 0.82 0.68 -18.89
CA TYR A 183 1.56 -0.08 -19.87
C TYR A 183 0.94 -1.47 -20.02
N ASN A 184 0.24 -1.71 -21.12
CA ASN A 184 -0.45 -2.96 -21.42
C ASN A 184 -0.04 -3.48 -22.81
N PRO A 185 1.14 -4.11 -22.95
CA PRO A 185 1.63 -4.62 -24.23
C PRO A 185 0.92 -5.92 -24.65
N ASP A 186 0.78 -6.14 -25.96
CA ASP A 186 0.16 -7.37 -26.50
C ASP A 186 0.94 -8.65 -26.17
N ASN A 187 2.25 -8.54 -25.99
CA ASN A 187 3.09 -9.65 -25.59
C ASN A 187 2.86 -9.97 -24.10
N LEU A 188 2.28 -11.14 -23.82
CA LEU A 188 1.93 -11.56 -22.46
C LEU A 188 3.14 -11.59 -21.50
N VAL A 189 4.31 -12.05 -21.95
CA VAL A 189 5.53 -12.06 -21.13
C VAL A 189 5.88 -10.63 -20.70
N LYS A 190 5.82 -9.70 -21.65
CA LYS A 190 6.10 -8.28 -21.41
C LYS A 190 5.05 -7.64 -20.52
N ASP A 191 3.76 -7.99 -20.69
CA ASP A 191 2.69 -7.53 -19.79
C ASP A 191 2.98 -7.98 -18.37
N LYS A 192 3.19 -9.28 -18.14
CA LYS A 192 3.47 -9.82 -16.81
C LYS A 192 4.73 -9.24 -16.19
N TYR A 193 5.76 -9.01 -16.98
CA TYR A 193 6.99 -8.38 -16.50
C TYR A 193 6.73 -7.01 -15.85
N TYR A 194 6.01 -6.11 -16.53
CA TYR A 194 5.71 -4.77 -16.00
C TYR A 194 4.52 -4.75 -15.04
N TRP A 195 3.62 -5.72 -15.11
CA TRP A 195 2.57 -5.91 -14.13
C TRP A 195 3.16 -6.18 -12.73
N TRP A 196 4.23 -6.96 -12.63
CA TRP A 196 4.95 -7.17 -11.38
C TRP A 196 5.67 -5.91 -10.85
N TRP A 197 5.90 -4.90 -11.67
CA TRP A 197 6.37 -3.60 -11.17
C TRP A 197 5.27 -2.87 -10.40
N VAL A 198 4.00 -3.16 -10.69
CA VAL A 198 2.86 -2.62 -9.92
C VAL A 198 2.48 -3.54 -8.77
N VAL A 199 2.61 -4.86 -8.92
CA VAL A 199 2.20 -5.78 -7.85
C VAL A 199 3.30 -5.97 -6.83
N HIS A 200 4.53 -6.28 -7.24
CA HIS A 200 5.61 -6.51 -6.29
C HIS A 200 6.33 -5.21 -5.92
N LEU A 201 6.84 -4.44 -6.89
CA LEU A 201 7.60 -3.22 -6.54
C LEU A 201 6.73 -2.12 -5.92
N TRP A 202 5.54 -1.87 -6.46
CA TRP A 202 4.66 -0.81 -5.95
C TRP A 202 3.89 -1.19 -4.68
N VAL A 203 3.48 -2.46 -4.51
CA VAL A 203 2.87 -2.90 -3.23
C VAL A 203 3.96 -3.28 -2.25
N GLU A 204 4.67 -4.38 -2.47
CA GLU A 204 5.61 -4.94 -1.49
C GLU A 204 6.80 -3.99 -1.27
N GLY A 205 7.53 -3.64 -2.33
CA GLY A 205 8.71 -2.78 -2.21
C GLY A 205 8.40 -1.39 -1.64
N VAL A 206 7.48 -0.65 -2.27
CA VAL A 206 7.18 0.74 -1.87
C VAL A 206 6.38 0.83 -0.58
N TRP A 207 5.40 -0.04 -0.34
CA TRP A 207 4.59 0.07 0.88
C TRP A 207 5.39 -0.30 2.12
N GLU A 208 6.44 -1.12 1.99
CA GLU A 208 7.39 -1.38 3.07
C GLU A 208 8.14 -0.12 3.51
N LEU A 209 8.49 0.78 2.59
CA LEU A 209 9.10 2.07 2.95
C LEU A 209 8.12 2.93 3.76
N ILE A 210 6.85 2.94 3.35
CA ILE A 210 5.79 3.69 4.02
C ILE A 210 5.53 3.09 5.40
N LEU A 211 5.37 1.76 5.48
CA LEU A 211 5.14 1.01 6.71
C LEU A 211 6.31 1.15 7.68
N GLY A 212 7.55 1.01 7.22
CA GLY A 212 8.75 1.19 8.03
C GLY A 212 8.81 2.58 8.65
N SER A 213 8.45 3.61 7.88
CA SER A 213 8.37 4.99 8.37
C SER A 213 7.27 5.17 9.43
N ILE A 214 6.08 4.63 9.19
CA ILE A 214 4.97 4.68 10.15
C ILE A 214 5.32 3.92 11.44
N LEU A 215 5.91 2.73 11.31
CA LEU A 215 6.35 1.91 12.44
C LEU A 215 7.41 2.63 13.27
N ALA A 216 8.42 3.21 12.62
CA ALA A 216 9.45 4.01 13.29
C ALA A 216 8.84 5.19 14.05
N PHE A 217 7.91 5.93 13.43
CA PHE A 217 7.17 7.00 14.09
C PHE A 217 6.41 6.50 15.33
N VAL A 218 5.64 5.41 15.20
CA VAL A 218 4.89 4.81 16.32
C VAL A 218 5.83 4.42 17.46
N LEU A 219 6.98 3.80 17.15
CA LEU A 219 7.95 3.40 18.16
C LEU A 219 8.60 4.61 18.85
N ILE A 220 8.95 5.67 18.13
CA ILE A 220 9.43 6.94 18.71
C ILE A 220 8.42 7.47 19.73
N LYS A 221 7.15 7.51 19.35
CA LYS A 221 6.09 8.09 20.20
C LYS A 221 5.74 7.25 21.42
N THR A 222 5.72 5.92 21.26
CA THR A 222 5.20 5.00 22.28
C THR A 222 6.26 4.49 23.24
N THR A 223 7.51 4.36 22.81
CA THR A 223 8.58 3.77 23.63
C THR A 223 9.42 4.80 24.39
N GLY A 224 9.57 6.01 23.82
CA GLY A 224 10.51 7.01 24.34
C GLY A 224 11.98 6.64 24.18
N VAL A 225 12.30 5.67 23.32
CA VAL A 225 13.69 5.38 22.91
C VAL A 225 14.22 6.54 22.07
N ASP A 226 15.52 6.81 22.19
CA ASP A 226 16.18 7.90 21.47
C ASP A 226 16.00 7.73 19.96
N ARG A 227 15.57 8.82 19.32
CA ARG A 227 15.24 8.86 17.88
C ARG A 227 16.39 8.35 17.01
N GLU A 228 17.62 8.70 17.37
CA GLU A 228 18.83 8.27 16.64
C GLU A 228 18.92 6.74 16.54
N VAL A 229 18.56 6.01 17.59
CA VAL A 229 18.59 4.53 17.57
C VAL A 229 17.56 3.99 16.60
N ILE A 230 16.33 4.52 16.65
CA ILE A 230 15.23 4.09 15.80
C ILE A 230 15.54 4.39 14.33
N GLU A 231 16.08 5.58 14.04
CA GLU A 231 16.41 5.99 12.67
C GLU A 231 17.57 5.16 12.10
N LYS A 232 18.56 4.77 12.90
CA LYS A 232 19.62 3.82 12.47
C LYS A 232 19.03 2.46 12.09
N TRP A 233 18.10 1.92 12.88
CA TRP A 233 17.40 0.69 12.54
C TRP A 233 16.59 0.83 11.24
N LEU A 234 15.84 1.92 11.11
CA LEU A 234 15.07 2.21 9.91
C LEU A 234 15.96 2.23 8.66
N TYR A 235 17.11 2.91 8.70
CA TYR A 235 18.04 2.93 7.58
C TYR A 235 18.49 1.54 7.14
N VAL A 236 18.88 0.68 8.08
CA VAL A 236 19.38 -0.65 7.74
C VAL A 236 18.26 -1.52 7.17
N ILE A 237 17.06 -1.48 7.77
CA ILE A 237 15.90 -2.24 7.28
C ILE A 237 15.55 -1.81 5.86
N ILE A 238 15.49 -0.51 5.59
CA ILE A 238 15.12 0.03 4.27
C ILE A 238 16.21 -0.26 3.23
N ALA A 239 17.49 -0.14 3.61
CA ALA A 239 18.59 -0.49 2.71
C ALA A 239 18.52 -1.97 2.30
N MET A 240 18.32 -2.87 3.26
CA MET A 240 18.17 -4.30 2.97
C MET A 240 16.94 -4.56 2.11
N THR A 241 15.79 -3.96 2.45
CA THR A 241 14.55 -4.05 1.68
C THR A 241 14.76 -3.69 0.20
N LEU A 242 15.42 -2.56 -0.08
CA LEU A 242 15.65 -2.12 -1.46
C LEU A 242 16.69 -2.99 -2.18
N ILE A 243 17.75 -3.40 -1.51
CA ILE A 243 18.79 -4.26 -2.08
C ILE A 243 18.20 -5.61 -2.49
N THR A 244 17.36 -6.21 -1.64
CA THR A 244 16.79 -7.52 -1.87
C THR A 244 15.57 -7.43 -2.79
N GLY A 245 14.56 -6.61 -2.47
CA GLY A 245 13.27 -6.60 -3.17
C GLY A 245 13.30 -6.08 -4.61
N ILE A 246 14.19 -5.11 -4.94
CA ILE A 246 14.22 -4.57 -6.32
C ILE A 246 14.60 -5.64 -7.33
N ILE A 247 15.63 -6.44 -7.04
CA ILE A 247 16.08 -7.53 -7.91
C ILE A 247 15.28 -8.80 -7.62
N GLY A 248 14.84 -8.98 -6.38
CA GLY A 248 14.05 -10.11 -5.90
C GLY A 248 12.67 -10.23 -6.57
N THR A 249 12.15 -9.13 -7.14
CA THR A 249 11.03 -9.16 -8.12
C THR A 249 11.21 -10.25 -9.19
N GLY A 250 12.47 -10.57 -9.52
CA GLY A 250 12.87 -11.64 -10.41
C GLY A 250 12.25 -13.01 -10.12
N HIS A 251 11.85 -13.29 -8.88
CA HIS A 251 11.20 -14.56 -8.53
C HIS A 251 9.84 -14.75 -9.18
N HIS A 252 9.21 -13.66 -9.61
CA HIS A 252 7.99 -13.69 -10.37
C HIS A 252 8.21 -13.91 -11.87
N PHE A 253 9.47 -13.89 -12.31
CA PHE A 253 9.83 -14.02 -13.73
C PHE A 253 10.23 -15.44 -14.12
N TYR A 254 10.35 -16.37 -13.16
CA TYR A 254 10.85 -17.73 -13.39
C TYR A 254 10.14 -18.45 -14.54
N TRP A 255 8.82 -18.33 -14.60
CA TRP A 255 7.98 -19.16 -15.48
C TRP A 255 7.06 -18.36 -16.39
N ILE A 256 7.28 -17.05 -16.51
CA ILE A 256 6.50 -16.19 -17.42
C ILE A 256 7.12 -16.08 -18.81
N GLY A 257 8.27 -16.72 -19.07
CA GLY A 257 9.00 -16.65 -20.34
C GLY A 257 10.06 -15.54 -20.43
N ALA A 258 10.48 -14.98 -19.29
CA ALA A 258 11.61 -14.05 -19.22
C ALA A 258 12.96 -14.78 -19.46
N PRO A 259 14.04 -14.05 -19.81
CA PRO A 259 15.36 -14.67 -19.99
C PRO A 259 15.84 -15.47 -18.76
N GLU A 260 16.54 -16.57 -19.02
CA GLU A 260 16.97 -17.56 -18.00
C GLU A 260 17.76 -16.97 -16.83
N TYR A 261 18.51 -15.88 -17.05
CA TYR A 261 19.27 -15.24 -15.98
C TYR A 261 18.39 -14.78 -14.81
N TRP A 262 17.09 -14.55 -15.02
CA TRP A 262 16.17 -14.20 -13.94
C TRP A 262 15.93 -15.33 -12.94
N GLN A 263 16.12 -16.59 -13.32
CA GLN A 263 16.08 -17.69 -12.36
C GLN A 263 17.19 -17.54 -11.32
N TRP A 264 18.40 -17.18 -11.75
CA TRP A 264 19.53 -16.93 -10.85
C TRP A 264 19.36 -15.66 -10.02
N TRP A 265 19.09 -14.52 -10.67
CA TRP A 265 18.94 -13.25 -9.97
C TRP A 265 17.74 -13.24 -9.04
N GLY A 266 16.58 -13.73 -9.51
CA GLY A 266 15.38 -13.87 -8.70
C GLY A 266 15.63 -14.76 -7.49
N SER A 267 16.26 -15.93 -7.66
CA SER A 267 16.48 -16.87 -6.55
C SER A 267 17.38 -16.30 -5.47
N ILE A 268 18.49 -15.66 -5.87
CA ILE A 268 19.45 -15.13 -4.91
C ILE A 268 18.86 -13.97 -4.12
N PHE A 269 18.19 -13.03 -4.79
CA PHE A 269 17.73 -11.80 -4.14
C PHE A 269 16.43 -11.98 -3.37
N SER A 270 15.48 -12.78 -3.88
CA SER A 270 14.26 -13.12 -3.13
C SER A 270 14.56 -13.95 -1.88
N ALA A 271 15.53 -14.87 -1.93
CA ALA A 271 15.95 -15.63 -0.74
C ALA A 271 16.54 -14.76 0.39
N LEU A 272 16.94 -13.52 0.08
CA LEU A 272 17.43 -12.54 1.05
C LEU A 272 16.31 -11.63 1.58
N GLU A 273 15.15 -11.57 0.94
CA GLU A 273 14.00 -10.74 1.38
C GLU A 273 13.46 -11.09 2.77
N PRO A 274 13.53 -12.32 3.29
CA PRO A 274 13.17 -12.60 4.68
C PRO A 274 14.01 -11.85 5.73
N ILE A 275 15.23 -11.41 5.37
CA ILE A 275 16.16 -10.73 6.29
C ILE A 275 15.57 -9.40 6.81
N PRO A 276 15.17 -8.41 5.97
CA PRO A 276 14.58 -7.17 6.46
C PRO A 276 13.32 -7.39 7.31
N PHE A 277 12.46 -8.38 7.00
CA PHE A 277 11.29 -8.70 7.83
C PHE A 277 11.67 -9.24 9.22
N PHE A 278 12.66 -10.14 9.27
CA PHE A 278 13.18 -10.63 10.55
C PHE A 278 13.78 -9.47 11.37
N MET A 279 14.56 -8.61 10.71
CA MET A 279 15.13 -7.41 11.32
C MET A 279 14.05 -6.47 11.85
N MET A 280 12.93 -6.31 11.14
CA MET A 280 11.80 -5.50 11.59
C MET A 280 11.16 -6.07 12.86
N THR A 281 11.05 -7.40 12.97
CA THR A 281 10.60 -8.08 14.19
C THR A 281 11.56 -7.80 15.35
N VAL A 282 12.86 -8.05 15.16
CA VAL A 282 13.88 -7.78 16.20
C VAL A 282 13.85 -6.32 16.61
N PHE A 283 13.77 -5.40 15.65
CA PHE A 283 13.66 -3.97 15.85
C PHE A 283 12.47 -3.61 16.75
N ALA A 284 11.26 -4.02 16.37
CA ALA A 284 10.04 -3.68 17.11
C ALA A 284 10.10 -4.19 18.57
N PHE A 285 10.49 -5.44 18.78
CA PHE A 285 10.63 -6.02 20.13
C PHE A 285 11.73 -5.34 20.94
N ASN A 286 12.88 -5.06 20.34
CA ASN A 286 13.99 -4.40 21.01
C ASN A 286 13.59 -2.99 21.50
N MET A 287 12.92 -2.20 20.63
CA MET A 287 12.47 -0.86 21.00
C MET A 287 11.43 -0.89 22.13
N VAL A 288 10.49 -1.83 22.09
CA VAL A 288 9.46 -1.95 23.14
C VAL A 288 10.04 -2.47 24.47
N ASN A 289 11.05 -3.34 24.41
CA ASN A 289 11.74 -3.85 25.61
C ASN A 289 12.64 -2.78 26.26
N ARG A 290 13.22 -1.88 25.45
CA ARG A 290 14.04 -0.75 25.92
C ARG A 290 13.23 0.52 26.19
N ARG A 291 11.90 0.43 26.25
CA ARG A 291 11.04 1.59 26.44
C ARG A 291 11.41 2.34 27.72
N ARG A 292 11.56 3.66 27.60
CA ARG A 292 11.77 4.59 28.73
C ARG A 292 10.48 5.25 29.17
N ARG A 293 9.39 5.07 28.40
CA ARG A 293 8.08 5.63 28.67
C ARG A 293 7.02 4.55 28.75
N ASN A 294 6.11 4.69 29.70
CA ASN A 294 4.89 3.90 29.75
C ASN A 294 3.75 4.66 29.02
N HIS A 295 3.58 4.40 27.71
CA HIS A 295 2.53 5.06 26.93
C HIS A 295 1.16 4.41 27.18
N PRO A 296 0.07 5.20 27.33
CA PRO A 296 -1.27 4.67 27.63
C PRO A 296 -1.90 3.90 26.46
N ASN A 297 -1.54 4.22 25.22
CA ASN A 297 -2.02 3.50 24.04
C ASN A 297 -1.32 2.14 23.88
N LYS A 298 -1.78 1.14 24.63
CA LYS A 298 -1.29 -0.24 24.57
C LYS A 298 -1.64 -0.95 23.25
N ALA A 299 -2.78 -0.61 22.67
CA ALA A 299 -3.21 -1.17 21.39
C ALA A 299 -2.20 -0.85 20.29
N ALA A 300 -1.74 0.40 20.17
CA ALA A 300 -0.74 0.77 19.17
C ALA A 300 0.58 -0.01 19.32
N ILE A 301 1.03 -0.25 20.55
CA ILE A 301 2.24 -1.07 20.80
C ILE A 301 2.01 -2.53 20.39
N LEU A 302 0.85 -3.11 20.77
CA LEU A 302 0.50 -4.47 20.41
C LEU A 302 0.41 -4.66 18.89
N TRP A 303 -0.23 -3.72 18.19
CA TRP A 303 -0.28 -3.71 16.73
C TRP A 303 1.10 -3.53 16.11
N ALA A 304 1.96 -2.65 16.62
CA ALA A 304 3.32 -2.50 16.12
C ALA A 304 4.14 -3.80 16.21
N LEU A 305 4.04 -4.52 17.35
CA LEU A 305 4.68 -5.83 17.52
C LEU A 305 4.05 -6.89 16.63
N GLY A 306 2.71 -6.98 16.64
CA GLY A 306 1.95 -7.98 15.89
C GLY A 306 2.16 -7.84 14.38
N THR A 307 2.12 -6.62 13.84
CA THR A 307 2.40 -6.36 12.42
C THR A 307 3.81 -6.79 12.04
N ALA A 308 4.82 -6.51 12.86
CA ALA A 308 6.19 -6.96 12.57
C ALA A 308 6.31 -8.50 12.54
N VAL A 309 5.66 -9.19 13.50
CA VAL A 309 5.61 -10.67 13.52
C VAL A 309 4.86 -11.22 12.31
N MET A 310 3.69 -10.67 12.00
CA MET A 310 2.88 -11.13 10.86
C MET A 310 3.56 -10.84 9.53
N ALA A 311 4.33 -9.76 9.43
CA ALA A 311 5.16 -9.49 8.25
C ALA A 311 6.25 -10.56 8.09
N PHE A 312 6.95 -10.93 9.16
CA PHE A 312 7.97 -11.99 9.10
C PHE A 312 7.37 -13.39 8.85
N LEU A 313 6.29 -13.78 9.53
CA LEU A 313 5.66 -15.07 9.30
C LEU A 313 5.01 -15.14 7.91
N GLY A 314 4.31 -14.06 7.53
CA GLY A 314 3.60 -13.96 6.26
C GLY A 314 4.54 -13.92 5.06
N ALA A 315 5.41 -12.91 5.00
CA ALA A 315 6.29 -12.70 3.85
C ALA A 315 7.64 -13.42 3.98
N GLY A 316 8.18 -13.56 5.20
CA GLY A 316 9.51 -14.15 5.41
C GLY A 316 9.54 -15.67 5.55
N VAL A 317 8.45 -16.31 6.01
CA VAL A 317 8.39 -17.77 6.21
C VAL A 317 7.48 -18.46 5.21
N TRP A 318 6.30 -17.88 4.90
CA TRP A 318 5.37 -18.45 3.92
C TRP A 318 5.57 -17.92 2.49
N GLY A 319 6.24 -16.78 2.33
CA GLY A 319 6.72 -16.31 1.03
C GLY A 319 7.90 -17.15 0.55
#